data_AF-A0A1B3JE81-F1
#
_entry.id   AF-A0A1B3JE81-F1
#
_cell.length_a   1.000
_cell.length_b   1.000
_cell.length_c   1.000
_cell.angle_alpha   90.00
_cell.angle_beta   90.00
_cell.angle_gamma   90.00
#
_symmetry.space_group_name_H-M   'P 1'
#
loop_
_entity.id
_entity.type
_entity.pdbx_description
1 polymer ?
#
loop_
_entity_poly.entity_id
_entity_poly.type
_entity_poly.pdbx_seq_one_letter_code
_entity_poly.pdbx_strand_id
1 'polypeptide(L)'
;MNTKFSFFLGIIFSLFASTAFAAQWTIAIDPGHGGKDPGAIGRNLGIYEKNVTLSIARELKALLDKDPNFRAVLTRNGDYYISVPERSEIARKFKANYLVSIHADSSLNSNQRGASVWVLSNRRANDEMGQWLEDDEKRSELLGGAGKVLSHNNDKYLDQTVLDLQFGHSQRTGYEIGRHILRRFSKITTLSRSTPQHASLGVLRSPDIPSVLVETGFLSNAEEEQKLNSPTYRRRIAYMIYEGLVAYRNGNLKSLVAFENDDKENSGKTNRTLLTKDSLIRHKVKNGESLGSLANKYDVKIADIVALNNLKRKALWVGETIKIPDNGKHKKPEETDSVDKKTNDKNTEKTDRTSEVKDSGIRHKVKNGESIGSLANKYDVKVTDIIQLNKLKRKELWIGETIKIPNNGKNQKIVEAQKAEKTTIKPADKKDNPKTDTDEKKKSKTDGKKADIPLYHTIKKDQTIYAVSREYNIPVKQILKLNPTLKNGKVITGQKIKLREK
;
A
#
# COMPACT_ATOMS: atom_id res chain seq x y z
N MET A 1 34.59 -24.76 -72.81
CA MET A 1 35.69 -24.55 -71.84
C MET A 1 35.17 -23.74 -70.65
N ASN A 2 35.85 -23.83 -69.51
CA ASN A 2 35.34 -23.36 -68.22
C ASN A 2 35.25 -21.83 -68.09
N THR A 3 34.25 -21.34 -67.34
CA THR A 3 34.50 -20.54 -66.12
C THR A 3 33.31 -20.63 -65.18
N LYS A 4 33.57 -20.85 -63.88
CA LYS A 4 32.57 -20.91 -62.81
C LYS A 4 32.23 -19.48 -62.36
N PHE A 5 30.96 -19.13 -62.21
CA PHE A 5 30.56 -17.94 -61.47
C PHE A 5 30.10 -18.36 -60.07
N SER A 6 30.97 -18.19 -59.08
CA SER A 6 30.70 -18.61 -57.70
C SER A 6 29.69 -17.68 -57.02
N PHE A 7 28.75 -18.30 -56.31
CA PHE A 7 27.83 -17.66 -55.38
C PHE A 7 28.62 -16.85 -54.33
N PHE A 8 28.36 -15.54 -54.25
CA PHE A 8 28.89 -14.69 -53.18
C PHE A 8 27.78 -13.83 -52.55
N LEU A 9 26.73 -14.50 -52.06
CA LEU A 9 25.79 -13.91 -51.11
C LEU A 9 26.45 -13.87 -49.72
N GLY A 10 27.47 -13.02 -49.60
CA GLY A 10 28.23 -12.81 -48.38
C GLY A 10 27.39 -12.07 -47.33
N ILE A 11 27.14 -12.74 -46.21
CA ILE A 11 26.31 -12.26 -45.10
C ILE A 11 26.91 -10.98 -44.50
N ILE A 12 26.35 -9.82 -44.85
CA ILE A 12 26.49 -8.58 -44.06
C ILE A 12 25.22 -8.45 -43.20
N PHE A 13 25.10 -9.36 -42.22
CA PHE A 13 24.07 -9.29 -41.19
C PHE A 13 24.70 -9.62 -39.82
N SER A 14 25.74 -8.88 -39.47
CA SER A 14 26.39 -8.95 -38.15
C SER A 14 26.33 -7.61 -37.43
N LEU A 15 25.77 -7.63 -36.22
CA LEU A 15 26.09 -6.68 -35.14
C LEU A 15 25.58 -5.24 -35.26
N PHE A 16 24.31 -5.07 -35.62
CA PHE A 16 23.46 -4.19 -34.80
C PHE A 16 22.69 -5.04 -33.79
N ALA A 17 23.44 -5.57 -32.82
CA ALA A 17 22.85 -5.92 -31.53
C ALA A 17 22.43 -4.61 -30.88
N SER A 18 21.17 -4.23 -31.08
CA SER A 18 20.54 -3.13 -30.36
C SER A 18 20.53 -3.51 -28.88
N THR A 19 21.59 -3.08 -28.18
CA THR A 19 21.61 -3.06 -26.73
C THR A 19 20.43 -2.22 -26.29
N ALA A 20 19.40 -2.89 -25.78
CA ALA A 20 18.26 -2.24 -25.16
C ALA A 20 18.78 -1.55 -23.90
N PHE A 21 19.29 -0.32 -24.06
CA PHE A 21 19.71 0.52 -22.95
C PHE A 21 18.51 0.67 -22.03
N ALA A 22 18.59 0.01 -20.86
CA ALA A 22 17.52 0.03 -19.88
C ALA A 22 17.17 1.48 -19.55
N ALA A 23 15.91 1.86 -19.75
CA ALA A 23 15.49 3.27 -19.77
C ALA A 23 16.00 4.03 -18.53
N GLN A 24 16.77 5.09 -18.80
CA GLN A 24 17.47 5.88 -17.80
C GLN A 24 16.47 6.58 -16.87
N TRP A 25 16.62 6.40 -15.56
CA TRP A 25 15.75 7.02 -14.57
C TRP A 25 16.07 8.51 -14.43
N THR A 26 15.13 9.37 -14.83
CA THR A 26 15.28 10.81 -14.68
C THR A 26 14.93 11.23 -13.25
N ILE A 27 15.89 11.81 -12.55
CA ILE A 27 15.73 12.35 -11.19
C ILE A 27 15.71 13.87 -11.28
N ALA A 28 14.58 14.48 -10.92
CA ALA A 28 14.56 15.90 -10.62
C ALA A 28 15.12 16.11 -9.22
N ILE A 29 16.12 16.98 -9.09
CA ILE A 29 16.74 17.35 -7.83
C ILE A 29 16.37 18.81 -7.56
N ASP A 30 15.72 19.05 -6.44
CA ASP A 30 15.25 20.36 -6.05
C ASP A 30 16.05 20.89 -4.83
N PRO A 31 17.10 21.70 -5.03
CA PRO A 31 17.70 22.42 -3.92
C PRO A 31 16.72 23.47 -3.39
N GLY A 32 16.27 23.26 -2.16
CA GLY A 32 15.31 24.14 -1.47
C GLY A 32 15.76 25.60 -1.45
N HIS A 33 14.78 26.51 -1.32
CA HIS A 33 15.00 27.97 -1.23
C HIS A 33 15.69 28.56 -2.48
N GLY A 34 16.32 29.72 -2.38
CA GLY A 34 17.08 30.38 -3.45
C GLY A 34 16.73 31.86 -3.66
N GLY A 35 17.71 32.64 -4.12
CA GLY A 35 17.58 34.08 -4.36
C GLY A 35 17.22 34.83 -3.09
N LYS A 36 16.05 35.50 -3.10
CA LYS A 36 15.47 36.25 -1.97
C LYS A 36 15.03 35.37 -0.79
N ASP A 37 14.90 34.06 -0.99
CA ASP A 37 14.57 33.11 0.06
C ASP A 37 15.87 32.45 0.54
N PRO A 38 16.39 32.78 1.74
CA PRO A 38 17.61 32.17 2.27
C PRO A 38 17.40 30.74 2.78
N GLY A 39 16.16 30.35 3.07
CA GLY A 39 15.84 29.25 3.97
C GLY A 39 16.31 29.51 5.40
N ALA A 40 16.59 28.44 6.14
CA ALA A 40 17.21 28.54 7.45
C ALA A 40 18.58 29.25 7.39
N ILE A 41 18.86 30.03 8.42
CA ILE A 41 20.15 30.68 8.64
C ILE A 41 20.79 30.01 9.86
N GLY A 42 22.01 29.49 9.69
CA GLY A 42 22.79 28.89 10.76
C GLY A 42 23.08 29.89 11.87
N ARG A 43 22.90 29.48 13.13
CA ARG A 43 22.91 30.40 14.28
C ARG A 43 24.31 30.85 14.69
N ASN A 44 25.36 30.10 14.36
CA ASN A 44 26.73 30.33 14.86
C ASN A 44 27.69 30.80 13.76
N LEU A 45 27.54 30.24 12.54
CA LEU A 45 28.37 30.50 11.37
C LEU A 45 27.66 31.36 10.31
N GLY A 46 26.36 31.64 10.48
CA GLY A 46 25.57 32.45 9.56
C GLY A 46 25.33 31.82 8.19
N ILE A 47 25.53 30.50 8.05
CA ILE A 47 25.43 29.84 6.75
C ILE A 47 23.96 29.73 6.29
N TYR A 48 23.72 30.03 5.01
CA TYR A 48 22.38 29.97 4.41
C TYR A 48 22.05 28.56 3.90
N GLU A 49 20.86 28.06 4.23
CA GLU A 49 20.31 26.80 3.72
C GLU A 49 20.36 26.74 2.19
N LYS A 50 19.92 27.81 1.50
CA LYS A 50 19.92 27.87 0.03
C LYS A 50 21.28 27.58 -0.63
N ASN A 51 22.39 27.80 0.08
CA ASN A 51 23.75 27.53 -0.38
C ASN A 51 24.16 26.08 -0.08
N VAL A 52 23.79 25.57 1.09
CA VAL A 52 23.98 24.17 1.51
C VAL A 52 23.22 23.24 0.55
N THR A 53 21.93 23.51 0.31
CA THR A 53 21.08 22.69 -0.55
C THR A 53 21.55 22.68 -2.01
N LEU A 54 21.91 23.84 -2.57
CA LEU A 54 22.48 23.94 -3.93
C LEU A 54 23.81 23.19 -4.06
N SER A 55 24.67 23.25 -3.05
CA SER A 55 25.93 22.51 -3.04
C SER A 55 25.70 20.99 -3.01
N ILE A 56 24.79 20.49 -2.18
CA ILE A 56 24.45 19.05 -2.12
C ILE A 56 23.79 18.60 -3.42
N ALA A 57 22.88 19.39 -3.99
CA ALA A 57 22.19 19.07 -5.24
C ALA A 57 23.14 18.97 -6.44
N ARG A 58 24.15 19.85 -6.54
CA ARG A 58 25.19 19.78 -7.57
C ARG A 58 26.04 18.52 -7.45
N GLU A 59 26.46 18.16 -6.23
CA GLU A 59 27.21 16.92 -5.97
C GLU A 59 26.37 15.67 -6.27
N LEU A 60 25.07 15.67 -5.91
CA LEU A 60 24.14 14.58 -6.25
C LEU A 60 23.91 14.45 -7.76
N LYS A 61 23.77 15.58 -8.49
CA LYS A 61 23.70 15.59 -9.95
C LYS A 61 24.95 14.97 -10.57
N ALA A 62 26.13 15.38 -10.12
CA ALA A 62 27.41 14.86 -10.63
C ALA A 62 27.62 13.36 -10.36
N LEU A 63 27.00 12.80 -9.31
CA LEU A 63 26.98 11.35 -9.07
C LEU A 63 26.00 10.62 -9.99
N LEU A 64 24.77 11.14 -10.13
CA LEU A 64 23.73 10.53 -10.95
C LEU A 64 24.05 10.57 -12.44
N ASP A 65 24.56 11.69 -12.97
CA ASP A 65 24.94 11.81 -14.39
C ASP A 65 26.12 10.90 -14.79
N LYS A 66 26.91 10.42 -13.82
CA LYS A 66 28.00 9.44 -14.05
C LYS A 66 27.50 8.00 -14.06
N ASP A 67 26.30 7.73 -13.53
CA ASP A 67 25.70 6.41 -13.55
C ASP A 67 24.84 6.27 -14.83
N PRO A 68 25.15 5.34 -15.75
CA PRO A 68 24.38 5.18 -17.00
C PRO A 68 22.90 4.85 -16.76
N ASN A 69 22.51 4.48 -15.53
CA ASN A 69 21.14 4.20 -15.14
C ASN A 69 20.32 5.44 -14.76
N PHE A 70 20.94 6.62 -14.57
CA PHE A 70 20.27 7.83 -14.06
C PHE A 70 20.60 9.09 -14.86
N ARG A 71 19.61 9.99 -14.99
CA ARG A 71 19.76 11.33 -15.57
C ARG A 71 19.32 12.35 -14.53
N ALA A 72 20.19 13.25 -14.10
CA ALA A 72 19.79 14.27 -13.12
C ALA A 72 19.43 15.60 -13.80
N VAL A 73 18.35 16.23 -13.33
CA VAL A 73 17.96 17.61 -13.70
C VAL A 73 17.81 18.43 -12.43
N LEU A 74 18.34 19.66 -12.40
CA LEU A 74 18.15 20.56 -11.26
C LEU A 74 16.92 21.44 -11.50
N THR A 75 16.14 21.74 -10.47
CA THR A 75 15.12 22.81 -10.56
C THR A 75 15.81 24.17 -10.73
N ARG A 76 16.79 24.49 -9.87
CA ARG A 76 17.73 25.61 -10.05
C ARG A 76 19.18 25.16 -10.10
N ASN A 77 19.95 25.74 -11.02
CA ASN A 77 21.40 25.55 -11.11
C ASN A 77 22.21 26.70 -10.47
N GLY A 78 21.55 27.78 -10.03
CA GLY A 78 22.16 28.97 -9.44
C GLY A 78 21.40 29.50 -8.20
N ASP A 79 21.80 30.68 -7.74
CA ASP A 79 21.15 31.36 -6.62
C ASP A 79 20.03 32.31 -7.08
N TYR A 80 18.91 31.72 -7.50
CA TYR A 80 17.69 32.44 -7.82
C TYR A 80 16.47 31.75 -7.19
N TYR A 81 15.42 32.52 -6.97
CA TYR A 81 14.18 32.02 -6.38
C TYR A 81 13.39 31.23 -7.44
N ILE A 82 12.88 30.06 -7.04
CA ILE A 82 11.87 29.29 -7.78
C ILE A 82 10.67 29.12 -6.89
N SER A 83 9.49 29.40 -7.43
CA SER A 83 8.24 29.26 -6.69
C SER A 83 7.95 27.79 -6.37
N VAL A 84 7.28 27.52 -5.25
CA VAL A 84 6.97 26.13 -4.86
C VAL A 84 6.17 25.37 -5.93
N PRO A 85 5.20 25.98 -6.65
CA PRO A 85 4.52 25.32 -7.77
C PRO A 85 5.44 24.89 -8.92
N GLU A 86 6.31 25.79 -9.34
CA GLU A 86 7.20 25.69 -10.50
C GLU A 86 8.26 24.58 -10.34
N ARG A 87 8.67 24.26 -9.11
CA ARG A 87 9.59 23.14 -8.82
C ARG A 87 9.05 21.80 -9.33
N SER A 88 7.74 21.56 -9.16
CA SER A 88 7.07 20.35 -9.68
C SER A 88 6.86 20.43 -11.21
N GLU A 89 6.65 21.62 -11.76
CA GLU A 89 6.45 21.85 -13.19
C GLU A 89 7.74 21.63 -13.99
N ILE A 90 8.89 22.03 -13.45
CA ILE A 90 10.21 21.70 -14.01
C ILE A 90 10.43 20.18 -14.02
N ALA A 91 10.05 19.47 -12.95
CA ALA A 91 10.14 18.01 -12.90
C ALA A 91 9.26 17.34 -13.98
N ARG A 92 8.02 17.81 -14.18
CA ARG A 92 7.14 17.34 -15.28
C ARG A 92 7.71 17.65 -16.66
N LYS A 93 8.18 18.88 -16.90
CA LYS A 93 8.80 19.31 -18.16
C LYS A 93 9.95 18.40 -18.59
N PHE A 94 10.77 17.95 -17.65
CA PHE A 94 11.87 17.01 -17.91
C PHE A 94 11.47 15.52 -17.90
N LYS A 95 10.18 15.21 -17.67
CA LYS A 95 9.64 13.84 -17.51
C LYS A 95 10.37 13.06 -16.42
N ALA A 96 10.56 13.69 -15.26
CA ALA A 96 11.22 13.06 -14.13
C ALA A 96 10.40 11.88 -13.60
N ASN A 97 11.06 10.74 -13.39
CA ASN A 97 10.46 9.58 -12.72
C ASN A 97 10.28 9.85 -11.22
N TYR A 98 11.19 10.63 -10.62
CA TYR A 98 11.22 10.92 -9.20
C TYR A 98 11.68 12.36 -8.94
N LEU A 99 11.14 12.99 -7.90
CA LEU A 99 11.56 14.29 -7.40
C LEU A 99 12.21 14.15 -6.02
N VAL A 100 13.43 14.65 -5.88
CA VAL A 100 14.21 14.66 -4.63
C VAL A 100 14.49 16.12 -4.25
N SER A 101 13.67 16.67 -3.36
CA SER A 101 13.92 17.98 -2.76
C SER A 101 14.92 17.84 -1.60
N ILE A 102 15.84 18.80 -1.48
CA ILE A 102 16.95 18.77 -0.52
C ILE A 102 16.88 20.04 0.32
N HIS A 103 16.84 19.84 1.64
CA HIS A 103 16.69 20.88 2.65
C HIS A 103 17.65 20.68 3.83
N ALA A 104 17.77 21.71 4.67
CA ALA A 104 18.50 21.68 5.94
C ALA A 104 17.74 22.51 6.99
N ASP A 105 16.70 21.88 7.56
CA ASP A 105 15.75 22.35 8.57
C ASP A 105 16.32 23.27 9.69
N SER A 106 15.43 23.94 10.40
CA SER A 106 15.73 24.71 11.60
C SER A 106 14.66 24.51 12.67
N SER A 107 15.09 24.23 13.89
CA SER A 107 14.20 24.07 15.04
C SER A 107 14.37 25.21 16.04
N LEU A 108 13.32 25.50 16.80
CA LEU A 108 13.44 26.34 18.00
C LEU A 108 14.37 25.69 19.03
N ASN A 109 14.31 24.36 19.16
CA ASN A 109 15.21 23.56 20.00
C ASN A 109 16.56 23.37 19.31
N SER A 110 17.61 24.05 19.79
CA SER A 110 18.97 23.94 19.27
C SER A 110 19.60 22.54 19.41
N ASN A 111 19.06 21.67 20.27
CA ASN A 111 19.51 20.29 20.42
C ASN A 111 18.85 19.32 19.41
N GLN A 112 17.84 19.78 18.65
CA GLN A 112 17.24 18.97 17.60
C GLN A 112 18.26 18.75 16.47
N ARG A 113 18.48 17.48 16.11
CA ARG A 113 19.49 17.07 15.13
C ARG A 113 19.10 15.80 14.39
N GLY A 114 19.82 15.53 13.30
CA GLY A 114 19.77 14.31 12.52
C GLY A 114 18.83 14.39 11.33
N ALA A 115 19.19 13.66 10.28
CA ALA A 115 18.45 13.69 9.02
C ALA A 115 17.03 13.11 9.15
N SER A 116 16.14 13.54 8.26
CA SER A 116 14.80 12.97 8.11
C SER A 116 14.35 13.01 6.64
N VAL A 117 13.29 12.25 6.30
CA VAL A 117 12.70 12.29 4.96
C VAL A 117 11.19 12.44 5.08
N TRP A 118 10.65 13.38 4.32
CA TRP A 118 9.23 13.68 4.23
C TRP A 118 8.66 13.24 2.88
N VAL A 119 7.42 12.77 2.90
CA VAL A 119 6.69 12.25 1.73
C VAL A 119 5.27 12.80 1.70
N LEU A 120 4.63 12.76 0.53
CA LEU A 120 3.30 13.31 0.30
C LEU A 120 2.25 12.77 1.30
N SER A 121 1.56 13.66 2.03
CA SER A 121 0.41 13.32 2.88
C SER A 121 -0.85 13.13 2.05
N ASN A 122 -1.79 12.30 2.54
CA ASN A 122 -3.09 12.15 1.86
C ASN A 122 -3.80 13.50 1.80
N ARG A 123 -3.79 14.29 2.89
CA ARG A 123 -4.42 15.61 2.90
C ARG A 123 -3.93 16.49 1.75
N ARG A 124 -2.62 16.61 1.54
CA ARG A 124 -2.09 17.41 0.43
C ARG A 124 -2.44 16.82 -0.93
N ALA A 125 -2.40 15.49 -1.06
CA ALA A 125 -2.80 14.80 -2.29
C ALA A 125 -4.25 15.14 -2.66
N ASN A 126 -5.16 15.08 -1.68
CA ASN A 126 -6.58 15.38 -1.86
C ASN A 126 -6.83 16.86 -2.18
N ASP A 127 -6.06 17.77 -1.57
CA ASP A 127 -6.17 19.21 -1.82
C ASP A 127 -5.73 19.58 -3.24
N GLU A 128 -4.64 18.97 -3.74
CA GLU A 128 -4.21 19.12 -5.14
C GLU A 128 -5.19 18.45 -6.10
N MET A 129 -5.56 17.18 -5.86
CA MET A 129 -6.54 16.44 -6.66
C MET A 129 -7.79 17.28 -6.98
N GLY A 130 -8.37 17.93 -5.95
CA GLY A 130 -9.55 18.77 -6.11
C GLY A 130 -9.31 19.94 -7.08
N GLN A 131 -8.17 20.62 -6.98
CA GLN A 131 -7.79 21.71 -7.89
C GLN A 131 -7.53 21.22 -9.32
N TRP A 132 -6.84 20.08 -9.47
CA TRP A 132 -6.52 19.51 -10.79
C TRP A 132 -7.75 18.93 -11.51
N LEU A 133 -8.76 18.45 -10.78
CA LEU A 133 -10.08 18.09 -11.33
C LEU A 133 -10.91 19.28 -11.81
N GLU A 134 -10.57 20.50 -11.37
CA GLU A 134 -11.21 21.75 -11.74
C GLU A 134 -10.48 22.46 -12.90
N ASP A 135 -9.33 21.93 -13.33
CA ASP A 135 -8.44 22.48 -14.35
C ASP A 135 -8.29 21.48 -15.52
N ASP A 136 -8.95 21.78 -16.65
CA ASP A 136 -9.00 20.89 -17.82
C ASP A 136 -7.62 20.62 -18.46
N GLU A 137 -6.71 21.62 -18.44
CA GLU A 137 -5.37 21.50 -19.01
C GLU A 137 -4.52 20.54 -18.15
N LYS A 138 -4.50 20.77 -16.83
CA LYS A 138 -3.82 19.90 -15.85
C LYS A 138 -4.39 18.49 -15.80
N ARG A 139 -5.73 18.32 -15.93
CA ARG A 139 -6.36 17.00 -16.02
C ARG A 139 -5.91 16.23 -17.25
N SER A 140 -5.82 16.91 -18.40
CA SER A 140 -5.34 16.34 -19.65
C SER A 140 -3.87 15.90 -19.57
N GLU A 141 -3.00 16.70 -18.94
CA GLU A 141 -1.58 16.40 -18.75
C GLU A 141 -1.35 15.08 -17.96
N LEU A 142 -2.03 14.93 -16.80
CA LEU A 142 -1.88 13.76 -15.91
C LEU A 142 -2.32 12.42 -16.52
N LEU A 143 -3.36 12.46 -17.35
CA LEU A 143 -3.91 11.28 -18.02
C LEU A 143 -3.11 10.91 -19.29
N GLY A 144 -2.14 11.74 -19.68
CA GLY A 144 -1.28 11.54 -20.84
C GLY A 144 -2.08 11.43 -22.15
N GLY A 145 -1.57 10.65 -23.11
CA GLY A 145 -2.30 10.37 -24.36
C GLY A 145 -3.67 9.72 -24.16
N ALA A 146 -3.89 9.03 -23.04
CA ALA A 146 -5.19 8.50 -22.65
C ALA A 146 -6.16 9.61 -22.19
N GLY A 147 -5.66 10.76 -21.72
CA GLY A 147 -6.49 11.92 -21.39
C GLY A 147 -7.39 12.36 -22.54
N LYS A 148 -6.88 12.34 -23.79
CA LYS A 148 -7.71 12.57 -24.99
C LYS A 148 -8.74 11.48 -25.26
N VAL A 149 -8.51 10.24 -24.84
CA VAL A 149 -9.47 9.12 -25.04
C VAL A 149 -10.54 9.13 -23.94
N LEU A 150 -10.15 9.47 -22.71
CA LEU A 150 -11.01 9.56 -21.53
C LEU A 150 -11.88 10.84 -21.57
N SER A 151 -11.34 11.95 -22.07
CA SER A 151 -12.05 13.25 -22.15
C SER A 151 -13.29 13.21 -23.05
N HIS A 152 -13.36 12.31 -24.03
CA HIS A 152 -14.54 12.18 -24.89
C HIS A 152 -15.80 11.70 -24.13
N ASN A 153 -15.63 11.09 -22.95
CA ASN A 153 -16.74 10.57 -22.15
C ASN A 153 -17.17 11.50 -21.00
N ASN A 154 -16.44 12.59 -20.73
CA ASN A 154 -16.70 13.53 -19.62
C ASN A 154 -16.90 12.87 -18.23
N ASP A 155 -16.40 11.64 -18.01
CA ASP A 155 -16.61 10.92 -16.76
C ASP A 155 -15.59 11.32 -15.70
N LYS A 156 -15.94 12.39 -14.96
CA LYS A 156 -15.19 12.91 -13.82
C LYS A 156 -14.89 11.85 -12.74
N TYR A 157 -15.62 10.73 -12.68
CA TYR A 157 -15.32 9.63 -11.75
C TYR A 157 -14.21 8.71 -12.26
N LEU A 158 -14.09 8.52 -13.57
CA LEU A 158 -13.02 7.73 -14.18
C LEU A 158 -11.68 8.46 -14.06
N ASP A 159 -11.65 9.75 -14.42
CA ASP A 159 -10.48 10.61 -14.25
C ASP A 159 -10.01 10.61 -12.79
N GLN A 160 -10.91 10.92 -11.85
CA GLN A 160 -10.62 10.86 -10.41
C GLN A 160 -10.06 9.50 -9.96
N THR A 161 -10.54 8.39 -10.52
CA THR A 161 -10.08 7.04 -10.16
C THR A 161 -8.65 6.78 -10.65
N VAL A 162 -8.33 7.17 -11.89
CA VAL A 162 -6.97 7.07 -12.44
C VAL A 162 -6.01 7.92 -11.61
N LEU A 163 -6.40 9.15 -11.28
CA LEU A 163 -5.60 10.04 -10.45
C LEU A 163 -5.43 9.49 -9.02
N ASP A 164 -6.49 8.97 -8.38
CA ASP A 164 -6.41 8.33 -7.04
C ASP A 164 -5.39 7.18 -7.01
N LEU A 165 -5.32 6.39 -8.10
CA LEU A 165 -4.35 5.32 -8.27
C LEU A 165 -2.92 5.86 -8.47
N GLN A 166 -2.74 6.92 -9.26
CA GLN A 166 -1.45 7.61 -9.43
C GLN A 166 -0.95 8.17 -8.09
N PHE A 167 -1.77 8.88 -7.32
CA PHE A 167 -1.42 9.35 -5.97
C PHE A 167 -1.04 8.20 -5.04
N GLY A 168 -1.85 7.14 -4.98
CA GLY A 168 -1.57 5.98 -4.13
C GLY A 168 -0.27 5.25 -4.52
N HIS A 169 0.11 5.28 -5.79
CA HIS A 169 1.43 4.86 -6.26
C HIS A 169 2.52 5.85 -5.82
N SER A 170 2.38 7.14 -6.14
CA SER A 170 3.32 8.21 -5.81
C SER A 170 3.69 8.25 -4.33
N GLN A 171 2.71 8.18 -3.43
CA GLN A 171 2.93 8.15 -1.98
C GLN A 171 3.71 6.90 -1.53
N ARG A 172 3.34 5.70 -2.02
CA ARG A 172 4.01 4.44 -1.66
C ARG A 172 5.45 4.42 -2.18
N THR A 173 5.64 4.84 -3.42
CA THR A 173 6.95 4.90 -4.06
C THR A 173 7.87 5.92 -3.38
N GLY A 174 7.37 7.12 -3.07
CA GLY A 174 8.09 8.11 -2.25
C GLY A 174 8.48 7.57 -0.87
N TYR A 175 7.57 6.85 -0.19
CA TYR A 175 7.87 6.22 1.09
C TYR A 175 8.99 5.18 0.99
N GLU A 176 8.97 4.32 -0.03
CA GLU A 176 10.03 3.32 -0.23
C GLU A 176 11.39 3.96 -0.59
N ILE A 177 11.42 4.98 -1.46
CA ILE A 177 12.62 5.77 -1.75
C ILE A 177 13.16 6.40 -0.46
N GLY A 178 12.30 7.07 0.33
CA GLY A 178 12.70 7.70 1.58
C GLY A 178 13.23 6.70 2.61
N ARG A 179 12.62 5.52 2.73
CA ARG A 179 13.10 4.41 3.58
C ARG A 179 14.49 3.94 3.13
N HIS A 180 14.73 3.89 1.83
CA HIS A 180 16.03 3.56 1.29
C HIS A 180 17.08 4.66 1.55
N ILE A 181 16.74 5.95 1.46
CA ILE A 181 17.65 7.07 1.78
C ILE A 181 18.00 7.10 3.29
N LEU A 182 17.00 7.00 4.18
CA LEU A 182 17.21 7.01 5.64
C LEU A 182 18.17 5.90 6.11
N ARG A 183 18.08 4.70 5.52
CA ARG A 183 18.99 3.57 5.80
C ARG A 183 20.45 3.85 5.39
N ARG A 184 20.71 4.84 4.54
CA ARG A 184 22.06 5.29 4.19
C ARG A 184 22.54 6.35 5.16
N PHE A 185 21.71 7.36 5.42
CA PHE A 185 22.02 8.39 6.41
C PHE A 185 22.33 7.84 7.80
N SER A 186 21.65 6.77 8.24
CA SER A 186 21.94 6.11 9.52
C SER A 186 23.35 5.51 9.65
N LYS A 187 24.15 5.52 8.57
CA LYS A 187 25.58 5.15 8.59
C LYS A 187 26.53 6.32 8.86
N ILE A 188 26.07 7.57 8.70
CA ILE A 188 26.92 8.78 8.74
C ILE A 188 26.40 9.91 9.64
N THR A 189 25.12 9.88 10.02
CA THR A 189 24.50 10.83 10.94
C THR A 189 23.36 10.17 11.72
N THR A 190 22.95 10.80 12.82
CA THR A 190 21.72 10.44 13.54
C THR A 190 20.49 10.69 12.67
N LEU A 191 19.39 9.99 12.94
CA LEU A 191 18.10 10.27 12.30
C LEU A 191 17.17 10.97 13.28
N SER A 192 16.64 12.14 12.92
CA SER A 192 15.55 12.79 13.66
C SER A 192 14.26 11.96 13.61
N ARG A 193 14.06 11.21 12.52
CA ARG A 193 12.95 10.27 12.32
C ARG A 193 13.48 9.00 11.64
N SER A 194 13.26 7.84 12.27
CA SER A 194 13.75 6.55 11.77
C SER A 194 12.97 6.00 10.56
N THR A 195 11.80 6.56 10.28
CA THR A 195 10.96 6.25 9.11
C THR A 195 10.56 7.52 8.37
N PRO A 196 10.22 7.44 7.07
CA PRO A 196 9.69 8.58 6.33
C PRO A 196 8.39 9.08 6.96
N GLN A 197 8.19 10.39 6.96
CA GLN A 197 7.04 11.05 7.58
C GLN A 197 6.13 11.66 6.52
N HIS A 198 4.82 11.48 6.64
CA HIS A 198 3.87 12.13 5.75
C HIS A 198 3.65 13.59 6.16
N ALA A 199 3.84 14.53 5.22
CA ALA A 199 3.62 15.96 5.46
C ALA A 199 2.97 16.66 4.26
N SER A 200 2.30 17.77 4.54
CA SER A 200 1.62 18.60 3.54
C SER A 200 2.51 19.70 2.97
N LEU A 201 3.78 19.38 2.70
CA LEU A 201 4.77 20.33 2.17
C LEU A 201 4.47 20.63 0.70
N GLY A 202 4.56 21.90 0.32
CA GLY A 202 4.13 22.34 -1.01
C GLY A 202 4.95 21.78 -2.17
N VAL A 203 6.22 21.42 -1.98
CA VAL A 203 7.04 20.77 -3.02
C VAL A 203 6.67 19.30 -3.23
N LEU A 204 6.13 18.64 -2.20
CA LEU A 204 5.70 17.24 -2.25
C LEU A 204 4.33 17.05 -2.92
N ARG A 205 3.83 18.08 -3.61
CA ARG A 205 2.45 18.15 -4.10
C ARG A 205 2.14 17.31 -5.35
N SER A 206 3.15 16.86 -6.10
CA SER A 206 2.91 16.27 -7.42
C SER A 206 2.15 14.93 -7.33
N PRO A 207 0.99 14.79 -8.00
CA PRO A 207 0.21 13.54 -8.00
C PRO A 207 0.94 12.36 -8.66
N ASP A 208 1.62 12.72 -9.74
CA ASP A 208 2.18 11.90 -10.81
C ASP A 208 3.65 11.55 -10.59
N ILE A 209 4.40 12.46 -9.99
CA ILE A 209 5.83 12.31 -9.71
C ILE A 209 6.01 11.92 -8.24
N PRO A 210 6.38 10.66 -7.93
CA PRO A 210 6.77 10.27 -6.59
C PRO A 210 7.88 11.17 -6.05
N SER A 211 7.55 11.88 -4.98
CA SER A 211 8.36 12.98 -4.44
C SER A 211 8.81 12.69 -3.02
N VAL A 212 10.08 12.99 -2.73
CA VAL A 212 10.66 12.96 -1.37
C VAL A 212 11.31 14.31 -1.07
N LEU A 213 11.23 14.75 0.17
CA LEU A 213 11.98 15.90 0.68
C LEU A 213 12.92 15.40 1.76
N VAL A 214 14.21 15.69 1.58
CA VAL A 214 15.30 15.14 2.37
C VAL A 214 15.87 16.25 3.25
N GLU A 215 15.57 16.18 4.54
CA GLU A 215 16.21 17.03 5.54
C GLU A 215 17.57 16.45 5.88
N THR A 216 18.62 17.18 5.57
CA THR A 216 20.01 16.70 5.68
C THR A 216 20.61 16.88 7.07
N GLY A 217 19.98 17.70 7.91
CA GLY A 217 20.36 18.06 9.28
C GLY A 217 19.74 19.40 9.65
N PHE A 218 19.93 19.85 10.89
CA PHE A 218 19.35 21.09 11.42
C PHE A 218 20.40 22.21 11.50
N LEU A 219 20.25 23.30 10.74
CA LEU A 219 21.12 24.48 10.83
C LEU A 219 20.99 25.25 12.16
N SER A 220 19.94 25.00 12.93
CA SER A 220 19.79 25.49 14.30
C SER A 220 20.70 24.78 15.32
N ASN A 221 21.31 23.64 14.96
CA ASN A 221 22.18 22.86 15.82
C ASN A 221 23.65 23.10 15.45
N ALA A 222 24.47 23.51 16.43
CA ALA A 222 25.86 23.91 16.19
C ALA A 222 26.73 22.80 15.58
N GLU A 223 26.56 21.53 15.99
CA GLU A 223 27.31 20.42 15.40
C GLU A 223 26.91 20.14 13.94
N GLU A 224 25.61 20.17 13.64
CA GLU A 224 25.13 19.94 12.28
C GLU A 224 25.40 21.13 11.36
N GLU A 225 25.37 22.35 11.87
CA GLU A 225 25.81 23.56 11.16
C GLU A 225 27.29 23.46 10.76
N GLN A 226 28.19 23.09 11.69
CA GLN A 226 29.61 22.85 11.39
C GLN A 226 29.80 21.75 10.35
N LYS A 227 29.06 20.63 10.46
CA LYS A 227 29.08 19.54 9.48
C LYS A 227 28.60 20.02 8.10
N LEU A 228 27.45 20.70 8.03
CA LEU A 228 26.84 21.19 6.79
C LEU A 228 27.65 22.33 6.14
N ASN A 229 28.46 23.07 6.89
CA ASN A 229 29.43 24.01 6.32
C ASN A 229 30.56 23.29 5.54
N SER A 230 30.91 22.05 5.90
CA SER A 230 31.98 21.28 5.25
C SER A 230 31.58 20.75 3.86
N PRO A 231 32.30 21.12 2.78
CA PRO A 231 32.07 20.53 1.45
C PRO A 231 32.22 19.00 1.43
N THR A 232 33.14 18.46 2.23
CA THR A 232 33.37 17.01 2.35
C THR A 232 32.17 16.28 2.96
N TYR A 233 31.49 16.89 3.94
CA TYR A 233 30.27 16.33 4.49
C TYR A 233 29.09 16.46 3.51
N ARG A 234 28.95 17.60 2.82
CA ARG A 234 27.92 17.78 1.78
C ARG A 234 28.04 16.74 0.65
N ARG A 235 29.26 16.38 0.23
CA ARG A 235 29.52 15.23 -0.67
C ARG A 235 29.07 13.90 -0.11
N ARG A 236 29.37 13.61 1.17
CA ARG A 236 28.93 12.37 1.83
C ARG A 236 27.41 12.27 1.91
N ILE A 237 26.72 13.38 2.20
CA ILE A 237 25.25 13.46 2.18
C ILE A 237 24.71 13.18 0.77
N ALA A 238 25.23 13.85 -0.26
CA ALA A 238 24.85 13.59 -1.65
C ALA A 238 25.05 12.11 -2.05
N TYR A 239 26.18 11.52 -1.65
CA TYR A 239 26.48 10.11 -1.90
C TYR A 239 25.51 9.15 -1.18
N MET A 240 25.07 9.47 0.04
CA MET A 240 24.05 8.66 0.73
C MET A 240 22.66 8.76 0.07
N ILE A 241 22.31 9.89 -0.53
CA ILE A 241 21.07 10.04 -1.32
C ILE A 241 21.17 9.19 -2.60
N TYR A 242 22.28 9.32 -3.34
CA TYR A 242 22.58 8.49 -4.53
C TYR A 242 22.49 6.99 -4.22
N GLU A 243 23.18 6.50 -3.18
CA GLU A 243 23.12 5.10 -2.71
C GLU A 243 21.71 4.67 -2.27
N GLY A 244 20.87 5.61 -1.84
CA GLY A 244 19.44 5.40 -1.61
C GLY A 244 18.71 5.07 -2.89
N LEU A 245 18.86 5.92 -3.91
CA LEU A 245 18.23 5.81 -5.23
C LEU A 245 18.70 4.57 -6.00
N VAL A 246 20.01 4.32 -6.07
CA VAL A 246 20.61 3.12 -6.70
C VAL A 246 20.00 1.84 -6.14
N ALA A 247 19.87 1.74 -4.82
CA ALA A 247 19.36 0.53 -4.21
C ALA A 247 17.83 0.39 -4.27
N TYR A 248 17.09 1.50 -4.32
CA TYR A 248 15.67 1.45 -4.66
C TYR A 248 15.49 0.92 -6.09
N ARG A 249 16.28 1.44 -7.05
CA ARG A 249 16.32 0.95 -8.43
C ARG A 249 16.66 -0.53 -8.52
N ASN A 250 17.72 -0.97 -7.85
CA ASN A 250 18.15 -2.38 -7.89
C ASN A 250 17.16 -3.31 -7.16
N GLY A 251 16.43 -2.81 -6.16
CA GLY A 251 15.31 -3.53 -5.54
C GLY A 251 14.14 -3.72 -6.51
N ASN A 252 13.72 -2.64 -7.18
CA ASN A 252 12.67 -2.68 -8.20
C ASN A 252 13.07 -3.55 -9.40
N LEU A 253 14.30 -3.44 -9.92
CA LEU A 253 14.77 -4.22 -11.06
C LEU A 253 14.78 -5.72 -10.74
N LYS A 254 15.20 -6.11 -9.52
CA LYS A 254 15.08 -7.52 -9.07
C LYS A 254 13.63 -7.98 -8.98
N SER A 255 12.69 -7.09 -8.72
CA SER A 255 11.26 -7.41 -8.79
C SER A 255 10.78 -7.58 -10.23
N LEU A 256 11.18 -6.69 -11.15
CA LEU A 256 10.76 -6.70 -12.56
C LEU A 256 11.36 -7.89 -13.33
N VAL A 257 12.66 -8.13 -13.18
CA VAL A 257 13.36 -9.27 -13.80
C VAL A 257 12.85 -10.60 -13.24
N ALA A 258 12.35 -10.64 -12.00
CA ALA A 258 11.67 -11.82 -11.45
C ALA A 258 10.24 -12.02 -12.00
N PHE A 259 9.66 -11.05 -12.71
CA PHE A 259 8.44 -11.24 -13.51
C PHE A 259 8.76 -11.60 -14.97
N GLU A 260 9.86 -11.12 -15.54
CA GLU A 260 10.28 -11.44 -16.92
C GLU A 260 10.94 -12.82 -17.04
N ASN A 261 11.66 -13.29 -16.02
CA ASN A 261 12.38 -14.58 -16.07
C ASN A 261 11.49 -15.81 -15.78
N ASP A 262 10.26 -15.64 -15.27
CA ASP A 262 9.33 -16.78 -15.07
C ASP A 262 8.87 -17.40 -16.43
N ASP A 263 9.09 -16.73 -17.57
CA ASP A 263 8.82 -17.24 -18.93
C ASP A 263 10.04 -17.91 -19.61
N LYS A 264 11.27 -17.72 -19.10
CA LYS A 264 12.51 -18.23 -19.74
C LYS A 264 13.63 -18.56 -18.75
N GLU A 265 13.53 -19.68 -18.04
CA GLU A 265 14.64 -20.67 -17.91
C GLU A 265 14.20 -21.88 -17.06
N ASN A 266 14.14 -23.06 -17.68
CA ASN A 266 14.05 -24.34 -16.96
C ASN A 266 15.27 -25.21 -17.29
N SER A 267 16.39 -24.98 -16.60
CA SER A 267 17.52 -25.93 -16.52
C SER A 267 18.48 -25.58 -15.38
N GLY A 268 19.13 -26.58 -14.77
CA GLY A 268 20.51 -26.35 -14.29
C GLY A 268 20.87 -26.22 -12.80
N LYS A 269 20.15 -26.86 -11.86
CA LYS A 269 20.69 -27.43 -10.59
C LYS A 269 21.54 -26.58 -9.59
N THR A 270 21.01 -26.48 -8.35
CA THR A 270 21.68 -26.69 -7.03
C THR A 270 22.75 -25.69 -6.53
N ASN A 271 22.93 -25.39 -5.22
CA ASN A 271 22.34 -25.95 -3.98
C ASN A 271 22.45 -24.97 -2.78
N ARG A 272 21.38 -24.73 -2.01
CA ARG A 272 21.41 -24.57 -0.53
C ARG A 272 20.01 -24.56 0.11
N THR A 273 19.58 -25.75 0.52
CA THR A 273 18.68 -26.05 1.66
C THR A 273 17.53 -25.07 1.99
N LEU A 274 16.36 -25.30 1.38
CA LEU A 274 15.04 -25.04 1.97
C LEU A 274 14.17 -26.28 1.75
N LEU A 275 13.60 -26.84 2.84
CA LEU A 275 12.85 -28.11 2.83
C LEU A 275 11.37 -27.94 2.40
N THR A 276 11.08 -26.96 1.56
CA THR A 276 9.76 -26.72 0.96
C THR A 276 9.92 -26.54 -0.54
N LYS A 277 9.57 -27.60 -1.29
CA LYS A 277 9.63 -27.62 -2.76
C LYS A 277 8.56 -26.67 -3.32
N ASP A 278 8.92 -25.76 -4.23
CA ASP A 278 7.96 -24.84 -4.86
C ASP A 278 7.12 -25.63 -5.88
N SER A 279 5.78 -25.56 -5.81
CA SER A 279 4.89 -26.25 -6.77
C SER A 279 4.79 -25.54 -8.11
N LEU A 280 5.43 -24.37 -8.25
CA LEU A 280 5.23 -23.38 -9.32
C LEU A 280 3.82 -22.75 -9.34
N ILE A 281 2.86 -23.24 -8.54
CA ILE A 281 1.54 -22.62 -8.42
C ILE A 281 1.69 -21.25 -7.75
N ARG A 282 1.15 -20.24 -8.42
CA ARG A 282 1.07 -18.84 -7.97
C ARG A 282 -0.39 -18.48 -7.73
N HIS A 283 -0.72 -18.05 -6.52
CA HIS A 283 -2.08 -17.69 -6.15
C HIS A 283 -2.22 -16.18 -5.92
N LYS A 284 -2.97 -15.49 -6.80
CA LYS A 284 -3.33 -14.08 -6.61
C LYS A 284 -4.50 -13.96 -5.62
N VAL A 285 -4.19 -13.49 -4.41
CA VAL A 285 -5.09 -13.36 -3.25
C VAL A 285 -6.30 -12.51 -3.62
N LYS A 286 -7.50 -13.07 -3.43
CA LYS A 286 -8.79 -12.41 -3.62
C LYS A 286 -9.29 -11.81 -2.31
N ASN A 287 -10.35 -11.01 -2.38
CA ASN A 287 -10.94 -10.41 -1.20
C ASN A 287 -11.43 -11.49 -0.22
N GLY A 288 -11.11 -11.34 1.07
CA GLY A 288 -11.45 -12.29 2.14
C GLY A 288 -10.51 -13.51 2.29
N GLU A 289 -9.51 -13.69 1.43
CA GLU A 289 -8.57 -14.81 1.55
C GLU A 289 -7.47 -14.55 2.60
N SER A 290 -7.09 -15.62 3.31
CA SER A 290 -6.11 -15.65 4.39
C SER A 290 -5.14 -16.82 4.21
N LEU A 291 -4.02 -16.82 4.93
CA LEU A 291 -3.07 -17.95 4.90
C LEU A 291 -3.74 -19.30 5.22
N GLY A 292 -4.70 -19.32 6.15
CA GLY A 292 -5.45 -20.53 6.49
C GLY A 292 -6.42 -20.97 5.39
N SER A 293 -7.08 -20.04 4.69
CA SER A 293 -7.95 -20.41 3.57
C SER A 293 -7.16 -20.85 2.33
N LEU A 294 -5.98 -20.26 2.07
CA LEU A 294 -5.06 -20.74 1.04
C LEU A 294 -4.50 -22.13 1.37
N ALA A 295 -4.04 -22.33 2.61
CA ALA A 295 -3.56 -23.63 3.10
C ALA A 295 -4.60 -24.74 2.89
N ASN A 296 -5.85 -24.49 3.28
CA ASN A 296 -6.93 -25.46 3.09
C ASN A 296 -7.35 -25.64 1.61
N LYS A 297 -7.25 -24.59 0.79
CA LYS A 297 -7.62 -24.61 -0.64
C LYS A 297 -6.62 -25.38 -1.50
N TYR A 298 -5.36 -25.37 -1.12
CA TYR A 298 -4.27 -26.04 -1.81
C TYR A 298 -3.75 -27.28 -1.07
N ASP A 299 -4.39 -27.69 0.03
CA ASP A 299 -4.00 -28.82 0.88
C ASP A 299 -2.51 -28.82 1.26
N VAL A 300 -2.05 -27.70 1.83
CA VAL A 300 -0.67 -27.44 2.26
C VAL A 300 -0.64 -26.84 3.68
N LYS A 301 0.49 -26.91 4.38
CA LYS A 301 0.59 -26.28 5.72
C LYS A 301 0.80 -24.77 5.58
N ILE A 302 0.19 -24.02 6.50
CA ILE A 302 0.39 -22.56 6.64
C ILE A 302 1.88 -22.22 6.81
N ALA A 303 2.61 -23.01 7.60
CA ALA A 303 4.04 -22.81 7.84
C ALA A 303 4.86 -22.88 6.54
N ASP A 304 4.49 -23.79 5.64
CA ASP A 304 5.22 -24.02 4.38
C ASP A 304 4.94 -22.89 3.37
N ILE A 305 3.71 -22.36 3.33
CA ILE A 305 3.40 -21.12 2.60
C ILE A 305 4.22 -19.95 3.17
N VAL A 306 4.24 -19.78 4.49
CA VAL A 306 4.98 -18.68 5.14
C VAL A 306 6.48 -18.76 4.86
N ALA A 307 7.06 -19.97 4.93
CA ALA A 307 8.47 -20.22 4.65
C ALA A 307 8.81 -19.96 3.18
N LEU A 308 8.05 -20.51 2.23
CA LEU A 308 8.29 -20.36 0.79
C LEU A 308 8.16 -18.91 0.29
N ASN A 309 7.37 -18.09 0.97
CA ASN A 309 7.14 -16.68 0.62
C ASN A 309 7.88 -15.69 1.53
N ASN A 310 8.73 -16.17 2.45
CA ASN A 310 9.45 -15.38 3.45
C ASN A 310 8.56 -14.39 4.23
N LEU A 311 7.30 -14.78 4.52
CA LEU A 311 6.28 -13.87 5.05
C LEU A 311 6.53 -13.54 6.53
N LYS A 312 6.93 -12.30 6.80
CA LYS A 312 7.06 -11.77 8.17
C LYS A 312 5.73 -11.36 8.82
N ARG A 313 4.59 -11.62 8.16
CA ARG A 313 3.25 -11.19 8.58
C ARG A 313 2.22 -12.29 8.32
N LYS A 314 1.15 -12.31 9.13
CA LYS A 314 0.03 -13.27 9.00
C LYS A 314 -1.09 -12.81 8.05
N ALA A 315 -1.14 -11.52 7.73
CA ALA A 315 -2.15 -10.93 6.86
C ALA A 315 -1.68 -10.89 5.40
N LEU A 316 -2.54 -11.38 4.50
CA LEU A 316 -2.36 -11.29 3.05
C LEU A 316 -2.99 -10.01 2.51
N TRP A 317 -2.45 -9.45 1.43
CA TRP A 317 -3.05 -8.31 0.75
C TRP A 317 -3.83 -8.74 -0.49
N VAL A 318 -5.00 -8.15 -0.74
CA VAL A 318 -5.77 -8.44 -1.95
C VAL A 318 -4.97 -8.00 -3.18
N GLY A 319 -4.81 -8.90 -4.14
CA GLY A 319 -3.96 -8.73 -5.32
C GLY A 319 -2.50 -9.19 -5.14
N GLU A 320 -2.08 -9.54 -3.92
CA GLU A 320 -0.77 -10.15 -3.66
C GLU A 320 -0.68 -11.55 -4.29
N THR A 321 0.46 -11.89 -4.88
CA THR A 321 0.71 -13.24 -5.43
C THR A 321 1.50 -14.07 -4.43
N ILE A 322 0.91 -15.17 -3.97
CA ILE A 322 1.48 -16.10 -3.00
C ILE A 322 1.89 -17.39 -3.70
N LYS A 323 3.16 -17.78 -3.55
CA LYS A 323 3.68 -19.09 -3.97
C LYS A 323 3.07 -20.19 -3.10
N ILE A 324 2.63 -21.28 -3.72
CA ILE A 324 2.09 -22.44 -3.00
C ILE A 324 3.17 -23.55 -2.98
N PRO A 325 3.49 -24.14 -1.82
CA PRO A 325 4.43 -25.25 -1.73
C PRO A 325 3.84 -26.52 -2.35
N ASP A 326 4.71 -27.41 -2.85
CA ASP A 326 4.36 -28.71 -3.42
C ASP A 326 3.94 -29.68 -2.31
N ASN A 327 2.70 -30.19 -2.40
CA ASN A 327 2.15 -31.24 -1.54
C ASN A 327 2.15 -32.63 -2.22
N GLY A 328 2.69 -32.74 -3.44
CA GLY A 328 2.69 -33.96 -4.24
C GLY A 328 1.35 -34.34 -4.86
N LYS A 329 0.29 -33.52 -4.70
CA LYS A 329 -1.08 -33.82 -5.17
C LYS A 329 -1.50 -33.07 -6.43
N HIS A 330 -0.76 -32.03 -6.84
CA HIS A 330 -1.09 -31.22 -8.01
C HIS A 330 -0.18 -31.51 -9.20
N LYS A 331 -0.63 -32.42 -10.08
CA LYS A 331 -0.23 -32.38 -11.49
C LYS A 331 -1.28 -31.59 -12.29
N LYS A 332 -0.80 -30.90 -13.32
CA LYS A 332 -1.51 -29.99 -14.23
C LYS A 332 -2.89 -30.51 -14.68
N PRO A 333 -3.97 -29.69 -14.64
CA PRO A 333 -5.17 -29.95 -15.42
C PRO A 333 -4.99 -29.41 -16.84
N GLU A 334 -5.17 -30.28 -17.84
CA GLU A 334 -5.56 -29.89 -19.19
C GLU A 334 -7.07 -30.14 -19.35
N GLU A 335 -7.72 -29.36 -20.21
CA GLU A 335 -9.15 -29.49 -20.48
C GLU A 335 -9.45 -30.74 -21.30
N THR A 336 -10.55 -31.43 -21.02
CA THR A 336 -11.35 -32.16 -22.02
C THR A 336 -12.71 -32.58 -21.44
N ASP A 337 -13.66 -32.81 -22.34
CA ASP A 337 -15.09 -32.93 -22.06
C ASP A 337 -15.56 -34.22 -21.36
N SER A 338 -16.83 -34.18 -20.96
CA SER A 338 -17.65 -35.21 -20.32
C SER A 338 -17.78 -36.54 -21.07
N VAL A 339 -17.69 -37.67 -20.36
CA VAL A 339 -18.48 -38.91 -20.62
C VAL A 339 -18.80 -39.63 -19.30
N ASP A 340 -20.03 -40.17 -19.18
CA ASP A 340 -20.49 -41.07 -18.12
C ASP A 340 -19.76 -42.43 -18.06
N LYS A 341 -19.51 -42.96 -16.85
CA LYS A 341 -19.94 -44.34 -16.52
C LYS A 341 -20.00 -44.68 -15.04
N LYS A 342 -21.08 -45.39 -14.67
CA LYS A 342 -21.28 -46.11 -13.41
C LYS A 342 -20.40 -47.36 -13.34
N THR A 343 -19.90 -47.69 -12.14
CA THR A 343 -20.18 -48.93 -11.34
C THR A 343 -19.24 -48.92 -10.11
N ASN A 344 -19.74 -49.00 -8.87
CA ASN A 344 -19.98 -50.23 -8.08
C ASN A 344 -18.74 -51.14 -7.96
N ASP A 345 -18.36 -51.67 -6.78
CA ASP A 345 -19.18 -51.90 -5.57
C ASP A 345 -18.36 -52.03 -4.27
N LYS A 346 -18.96 -51.65 -3.11
CA LYS A 346 -18.95 -52.26 -1.74
C LYS A 346 -17.64 -52.76 -1.10
N ASN A 347 -17.46 -52.84 0.23
CA ASN A 347 -18.22 -52.50 1.46
C ASN A 347 -17.13 -52.42 2.59
N THR A 348 -17.30 -51.94 3.82
CA THR A 348 -18.41 -51.56 4.73
C THR A 348 -17.80 -50.46 5.66
N GLU A 349 -18.49 -49.61 6.41
CA GLU A 349 -19.77 -49.75 7.10
C GLU A 349 -20.44 -48.38 7.34
N LYS A 350 -21.73 -48.39 7.68
CA LYS A 350 -22.63 -47.23 7.60
C LYS A 350 -23.13 -46.81 8.99
N THR A 351 -22.86 -45.57 9.41
CA THR A 351 -23.61 -44.93 10.51
C THR A 351 -24.07 -43.52 10.15
N ASP A 352 -25.34 -43.42 9.76
CA ASP A 352 -26.09 -42.16 9.82
C ASP A 352 -26.21 -41.71 11.28
N ARG A 353 -25.54 -40.61 11.64
CA ARG A 353 -25.91 -39.79 12.81
C ARG A 353 -25.72 -38.32 12.47
N THR A 354 -26.83 -37.65 12.15
CA THR A 354 -26.95 -36.18 12.16
C THR A 354 -26.61 -35.67 13.55
N SER A 355 -25.35 -35.26 13.74
CA SER A 355 -24.89 -34.66 14.98
C SER A 355 -25.38 -33.21 15.05
N GLU A 356 -26.50 -32.98 15.74
CA GLU A 356 -26.91 -31.61 16.05
C GLU A 356 -25.82 -30.92 16.88
N VAL A 357 -25.29 -29.81 16.34
CA VAL A 357 -24.27 -29.01 17.02
C VAL A 357 -24.89 -28.32 18.22
N LYS A 358 -24.63 -28.86 19.42
CA LYS A 358 -25.17 -28.34 20.68
C LYS A 358 -24.49 -27.02 21.07
N ASP A 359 -25.28 -26.06 21.51
CA ASP A 359 -24.82 -24.77 22.05
C ASP A 359 -24.11 -25.00 23.40
N SER A 360 -22.93 -24.41 23.62
CA SER A 360 -22.24 -24.45 24.93
C SER A 360 -22.77 -23.42 25.94
N GLY A 361 -23.62 -22.48 25.50
CA GLY A 361 -24.02 -21.30 26.26
C GLY A 361 -23.01 -20.15 26.22
N ILE A 362 -21.75 -20.42 25.86
CA ILE A 362 -20.71 -19.39 25.73
C ILE A 362 -21.04 -18.43 24.58
N ARG A 363 -20.80 -17.14 24.81
CA ARG A 363 -21.01 -16.04 23.84
C ARG A 363 -19.72 -15.24 23.71
N HIS A 364 -19.12 -15.24 22.53
CA HIS A 364 -17.89 -14.49 22.26
C HIS A 364 -18.17 -13.19 21.52
N LYS A 365 -17.85 -12.04 22.13
CA LYS A 365 -17.91 -10.74 21.45
C LYS A 365 -16.60 -10.51 20.68
N VAL A 366 -16.68 -10.58 19.36
CA VAL A 366 -15.55 -10.52 18.42
C VAL A 366 -14.77 -9.22 18.58
N LYS A 367 -13.46 -9.35 18.77
CA LYS A 367 -12.51 -8.24 18.89
C LYS A 367 -11.82 -7.96 17.54
N ASN A 368 -11.14 -6.81 17.46
CA ASN A 368 -10.38 -6.43 16.27
C ASN A 368 -9.33 -7.50 15.93
N GLY A 369 -9.33 -7.98 14.68
CA GLY A 369 -8.40 -9.01 14.18
C GLY A 369 -8.81 -10.47 14.44
N GLU A 370 -9.95 -10.74 15.07
CA GLU A 370 -10.45 -12.11 15.26
C GLU A 370 -11.23 -12.64 14.04
N SER A 371 -11.09 -13.94 13.77
CA SER A 371 -11.71 -14.69 12.67
C SER A 371 -12.37 -15.98 13.18
N ILE A 372 -13.22 -16.63 12.37
CA ILE A 372 -13.83 -17.92 12.75
C ILE A 372 -12.75 -18.96 13.06
N GLY A 373 -11.65 -19.00 12.30
CA GLY A 373 -10.53 -19.90 12.54
C GLY A 373 -9.81 -19.63 13.87
N SER A 374 -9.58 -18.36 14.23
CA SER A 374 -8.99 -18.05 15.55
C SER A 374 -9.95 -18.31 16.70
N LEU A 375 -11.27 -18.14 16.53
CA LEU A 375 -12.26 -18.52 17.54
C LEU A 375 -12.35 -20.05 17.70
N ALA A 376 -12.32 -20.80 16.59
CA ALA A 376 -12.29 -22.26 16.59
C ALA A 376 -11.12 -22.80 17.40
N ASN A 377 -9.91 -22.30 17.12
CA ASN A 377 -8.70 -22.68 17.85
C ASN A 377 -8.74 -22.24 19.34
N LYS A 378 -9.28 -21.05 19.63
CA LYS A 378 -9.39 -20.48 20.99
C LYS A 378 -10.35 -21.26 21.91
N TYR A 379 -11.34 -21.93 21.33
CA TYR A 379 -12.37 -22.68 22.04
C TYR A 379 -12.30 -24.20 21.82
N ASP A 380 -11.29 -24.70 21.11
CA ASP A 380 -11.11 -26.12 20.76
C ASP A 380 -12.36 -26.74 20.11
N VAL A 381 -12.94 -26.04 19.13
CA VAL A 381 -14.15 -26.45 18.37
C VAL A 381 -13.86 -26.42 16.87
N LYS A 382 -14.63 -27.17 16.06
CA LYS A 382 -14.47 -27.10 14.61
C LYS A 382 -15.06 -25.80 14.05
N VAL A 383 -14.43 -25.27 13.00
CA VAL A 383 -14.92 -24.11 12.23
C VAL A 383 -16.32 -24.37 11.66
N THR A 384 -16.57 -25.58 11.17
CA THR A 384 -17.87 -26.04 10.66
C THR A 384 -18.98 -25.86 11.70
N ASP A 385 -18.68 -26.20 12.94
CA ASP A 385 -19.65 -26.29 14.03
C ASP A 385 -20.03 -24.87 14.49
N ILE A 386 -19.06 -23.94 14.53
CA ILE A 386 -19.35 -22.50 14.74
C ILE A 386 -20.27 -21.97 13.64
N ILE A 387 -19.95 -22.28 12.37
CA ILE A 387 -20.74 -21.81 11.22
C ILE A 387 -22.17 -22.36 11.27
N GLN A 388 -22.34 -23.65 11.57
CA GLN A 388 -23.64 -24.32 11.65
C GLN A 388 -24.47 -23.79 12.83
N LEU A 389 -23.91 -23.71 14.04
CA LEU A 389 -24.61 -23.22 15.23
C LEU A 389 -25.09 -21.77 15.10
N ASN A 390 -24.29 -20.91 14.45
CA ASN A 390 -24.61 -19.51 14.24
C ASN A 390 -25.36 -19.24 12.92
N LYS A 391 -25.63 -20.28 12.12
CA LYS A 391 -26.26 -20.20 10.79
C LYS A 391 -25.56 -19.18 9.86
N LEU A 392 -24.23 -19.08 9.97
CA LEU A 392 -23.43 -18.09 9.25
C LEU A 392 -23.37 -18.44 7.76
N LYS A 393 -23.93 -17.57 6.91
CA LYS A 393 -23.82 -17.68 5.45
C LYS A 393 -22.49 -17.12 4.89
N ARG A 394 -21.58 -16.70 5.77
CA ARG A 394 -20.33 -15.98 5.47
C ARG A 394 -19.21 -16.48 6.39
N LYS A 395 -17.94 -16.25 6.03
CA LYS A 395 -16.78 -16.71 6.81
C LYS A 395 -16.13 -15.60 7.66
N GLU A 396 -16.61 -14.37 7.49
CA GLU A 396 -16.14 -13.14 8.10
C GLU A 396 -16.91 -12.83 9.40
N LEU A 397 -16.17 -12.57 10.47
CA LEU A 397 -16.72 -12.07 11.72
C LEU A 397 -16.68 -10.55 11.73
N TRP A 398 -17.74 -9.90 12.22
CA TRP A 398 -17.76 -8.45 12.38
C TRP A 398 -17.30 -8.04 13.78
N ILE A 399 -16.53 -6.95 13.89
CA ILE A 399 -16.05 -6.46 15.20
C ILE A 399 -17.26 -6.06 16.05
N GLY A 400 -17.35 -6.61 17.26
CA GLY A 400 -18.49 -6.44 18.16
C GLY A 400 -19.63 -7.44 17.96
N GLU A 401 -19.61 -8.27 16.92
CA GLU A 401 -20.56 -9.38 16.72
C GLU A 401 -20.45 -10.39 17.86
N THR A 402 -21.57 -10.99 18.25
CA THR A 402 -21.61 -12.00 19.32
C THR A 402 -21.83 -13.39 18.73
N ILE A 403 -20.81 -14.24 18.83
CA ILE A 403 -20.78 -15.59 18.27
C ILE A 403 -21.05 -16.61 19.38
N LYS A 404 -22.00 -17.52 19.13
CA LYS A 404 -22.25 -18.70 19.97
C LYS A 404 -21.14 -19.72 19.76
N ILE A 405 -20.61 -20.29 20.83
CA ILE A 405 -19.58 -21.32 20.73
C ILE A 405 -20.21 -22.72 20.86
N PRO A 406 -19.90 -23.69 19.96
CA PRO A 406 -20.30 -25.08 20.11
C PRO A 406 -19.81 -25.76 21.39
N ASN A 407 -20.53 -26.78 21.83
CA ASN A 407 -20.07 -27.67 22.88
C ASN A 407 -19.20 -28.79 22.28
N ASN A 408 -17.96 -28.90 22.77
CA ASN A 408 -16.96 -29.93 22.40
C ASN A 408 -16.78 -31.00 23.50
N GLY A 409 -17.65 -31.04 24.52
CA GLY A 409 -17.51 -31.92 25.69
C GLY A 409 -16.49 -31.44 26.74
N LYS A 410 -15.59 -30.51 26.40
CA LYS A 410 -14.63 -29.88 27.34
C LYS A 410 -15.17 -28.56 27.91
N ASN A 411 -16.01 -27.86 27.15
CA ASN A 411 -16.50 -26.52 27.47
C ASN A 411 -17.43 -26.43 28.70
N GLN A 412 -17.83 -27.54 29.33
CA GLN A 412 -18.59 -27.52 30.59
C GLN A 412 -17.77 -26.94 31.77
N LYS A 413 -16.47 -27.25 31.87
CA LYS A 413 -15.63 -26.75 32.99
C LYS A 413 -15.42 -25.23 33.00
N ILE A 414 -15.59 -24.55 31.86
CA ILE A 414 -15.41 -23.10 31.74
C ILE A 414 -16.62 -22.34 32.31
N VAL A 415 -17.81 -22.93 32.24
CA VAL A 415 -19.06 -22.31 32.72
C VAL A 415 -19.11 -22.23 34.24
N GLU A 416 -18.51 -23.21 34.94
CA GLU A 416 -18.42 -23.23 36.41
C GLU A 416 -17.40 -22.19 36.91
N ALA A 417 -16.22 -22.11 36.29
CA ALA A 417 -15.18 -21.14 36.66
C ALA A 417 -15.66 -19.68 36.52
N GLN A 418 -16.41 -19.34 35.46
CA GLN A 418 -16.91 -17.97 35.24
C GLN A 418 -18.15 -17.60 36.06
N LYS A 419 -18.74 -18.57 36.78
CA LYS A 419 -19.88 -18.32 37.69
C LYS A 419 -19.42 -17.96 39.11
N ALA A 420 -18.20 -18.35 39.50
CA ALA A 420 -17.63 -18.07 40.82
C ALA A 420 -17.21 -16.59 41.01
N GLU A 421 -16.69 -15.93 39.97
CA GLU A 421 -16.17 -14.55 40.04
C GLU A 421 -17.25 -13.45 40.05
N LYS A 422 -18.54 -13.78 39.96
CA LYS A 422 -19.63 -12.79 39.77
C LYS A 422 -20.62 -12.65 40.91
N THR A 423 -20.26 -13.13 42.10
CA THR A 423 -21.03 -12.99 43.34
C THR A 423 -20.32 -12.06 44.34
N THR A 424 -20.35 -10.75 44.06
CA THR A 424 -20.29 -9.73 45.13
C THR A 424 -20.80 -8.38 44.63
N ILE A 425 -21.43 -7.65 45.55
CA ILE A 425 -21.98 -6.28 45.41
C ILE A 425 -23.30 -6.18 44.61
N LYS A 426 -24.37 -5.90 45.37
CA LYS A 426 -25.75 -5.53 44.96
C LYS A 426 -26.05 -4.14 45.62
N PRO A 427 -27.25 -3.53 45.54
CA PRO A 427 -27.56 -2.46 44.60
C PRO A 427 -28.10 -1.16 45.25
N ALA A 428 -28.33 -0.11 44.45
CA ALA A 428 -29.39 0.90 44.65
C ALA A 428 -29.47 1.83 43.40
N ASP A 429 -30.62 2.41 42.99
CA ASP A 429 -32.03 2.02 43.12
C ASP A 429 -32.88 2.93 42.18
N LYS A 430 -33.93 2.39 41.50
CA LYS A 430 -35.07 3.12 40.84
C LYS A 430 -34.70 4.22 39.79
N LYS A 431 -35.54 4.80 38.93
CA LYS A 431 -36.90 4.58 38.35
C LYS A 431 -36.88 5.28 36.95
N ASP A 432 -37.80 5.15 35.99
CA ASP A 432 -39.09 4.45 35.91
C ASP A 432 -39.39 4.04 34.42
N ASN A 433 -40.65 3.83 34.06
CA ASN A 433 -41.23 3.71 32.70
C ASN A 433 -42.53 4.59 32.65
N PRO A 434 -43.30 4.81 31.54
CA PRO A 434 -43.70 3.79 30.54
C PRO A 434 -43.90 4.23 29.04
N LYS A 435 -44.05 3.21 28.18
CA LYS A 435 -45.00 2.97 27.03
C LYS A 435 -45.78 4.16 26.41
N THR A 436 -46.12 4.20 25.12
CA THR A 436 -46.89 3.21 24.31
C THR A 436 -46.61 3.31 22.78
N ASP A 437 -47.41 2.77 21.84
CA ASP A 437 -47.65 1.36 21.42
C ASP A 437 -48.29 1.36 19.99
N THR A 438 -48.59 0.19 19.37
CA THR A 438 -49.42 -0.07 18.12
C THR A 438 -48.87 0.39 16.73
N ASP A 439 -48.58 -0.52 15.76
CA ASP A 439 -49.43 -1.20 14.73
C ASP A 439 -49.69 -0.36 13.44
N GLU A 440 -49.83 -0.85 12.19
CA GLU A 440 -49.85 -2.22 11.60
C GLU A 440 -49.54 -2.20 10.06
N LYS A 441 -49.06 -3.33 9.48
CA LYS A 441 -49.18 -3.83 8.06
C LYS A 441 -48.81 -2.95 6.80
N LYS A 442 -48.58 -3.46 5.57
CA LYS A 442 -47.90 -4.67 4.98
C LYS A 442 -47.85 -4.58 3.42
N LYS A 443 -46.81 -5.16 2.76
CA LYS A 443 -46.59 -5.43 1.29
C LYS A 443 -45.92 -4.29 0.46
N SER A 444 -45.06 -4.54 -0.55
CA SER A 444 -44.37 -5.79 -1.02
C SER A 444 -43.20 -5.51 -2.01
N LYS A 445 -42.11 -6.31 -1.92
CA LYS A 445 -41.09 -6.66 -2.97
C LYS A 445 -40.34 -5.48 -3.67
N THR A 446 -39.04 -5.56 -4.04
CA THR A 446 -38.16 -6.69 -4.41
C THR A 446 -36.66 -6.40 -4.10
N ASP A 447 -35.87 -7.48 -3.96
CA ASP A 447 -34.43 -7.66 -4.25
C ASP A 447 -33.27 -6.94 -3.50
N GLY A 448 -32.21 -7.73 -3.27
CA GLY A 448 -30.83 -7.26 -3.07
C GLY A 448 -30.38 -6.95 -1.62
N LYS A 449 -30.04 -7.97 -0.82
CA LYS A 449 -29.41 -7.75 0.51
C LYS A 449 -27.97 -7.22 0.40
N LYS A 450 -27.84 -5.89 0.33
CA LYS A 450 -26.59 -5.15 0.53
C LYS A 450 -26.01 -5.40 1.93
N ALA A 451 -24.69 -5.22 2.08
CA ALA A 451 -24.09 -4.99 3.40
C ALA A 451 -24.74 -3.76 4.04
N ASP A 452 -24.96 -3.80 5.36
CA ASP A 452 -25.75 -2.77 6.04
C ASP A 452 -24.95 -1.46 6.17
N ILE A 453 -25.20 -0.56 5.22
CA ILE A 453 -24.57 0.76 5.16
C ILE A 453 -25.01 1.56 6.39
N PRO A 454 -24.08 2.05 7.24
CA PRO A 454 -24.45 2.86 8.39
C PRO A 454 -25.04 4.20 7.91
N LEU A 455 -26.02 4.75 8.63
CA LEU A 455 -26.67 6.01 8.27
C LEU A 455 -25.67 7.17 8.13
N TYR A 456 -24.63 7.16 8.97
CA TYR A 456 -23.54 8.13 8.98
C TYR A 456 -22.18 7.44 9.14
N HIS A 457 -21.13 8.09 8.66
CA HIS A 457 -19.74 7.75 8.91
C HIS A 457 -18.98 8.97 9.44
N THR A 458 -18.07 8.75 10.39
CA THR A 458 -17.17 9.78 10.94
C THR A 458 -15.80 9.64 10.27
N ILE A 459 -15.39 10.67 9.55
CA ILE A 459 -14.15 10.70 8.77
C ILE A 459 -12.94 10.47 9.67
N LYS A 460 -12.19 9.39 9.41
CA LYS A 460 -10.96 9.06 10.14
C LYS A 460 -9.83 10.04 9.79
N LYS A 461 -8.71 9.95 10.50
CA LYS A 461 -7.52 10.76 10.20
C LYS A 461 -7.10 10.55 8.74
N ASP A 462 -6.92 11.64 8.00
CA ASP A 462 -6.45 11.65 6.60
C ASP A 462 -7.31 10.84 5.61
N GLN A 463 -8.60 10.61 5.92
CA GLN A 463 -9.57 9.88 5.10
C GLN A 463 -10.40 10.81 4.20
N THR A 464 -10.69 10.39 2.96
CA THR A 464 -11.53 11.13 1.99
C THR A 464 -12.95 10.60 1.87
N ILE A 465 -13.85 11.41 1.31
CA ILE A 465 -15.17 10.98 0.84
C ILE A 465 -15.06 9.81 -0.18
N TYR A 466 -13.98 9.75 -0.97
CA TYR A 466 -13.66 8.68 -1.92
C TYR A 466 -13.24 7.39 -1.21
N ALA A 467 -12.42 7.48 -0.16
CA ALA A 467 -12.09 6.34 0.69
C ALA A 467 -13.33 5.80 1.42
N VAL A 468 -14.26 6.66 1.84
CA VAL A 468 -15.56 6.26 2.39
C VAL A 468 -16.46 5.62 1.33
N SER A 469 -16.51 6.18 0.13
CA SER A 469 -17.19 5.60 -1.03
C SER A 469 -16.72 4.16 -1.31
N ARG A 470 -15.41 3.92 -1.26
CA ARG A 470 -14.81 2.58 -1.37
C ARG A 470 -15.11 1.70 -0.14
N GLU A 471 -15.03 2.24 1.08
CA GLU A 471 -15.28 1.50 2.33
C GLU A 471 -16.70 0.92 2.39
N TYR A 472 -17.70 1.62 1.85
CA TYR A 472 -19.11 1.20 1.88
C TYR A 472 -19.70 0.81 0.51
N ASN A 473 -18.90 0.85 -0.56
CA ASN A 473 -19.34 0.65 -1.95
C ASN A 473 -20.53 1.55 -2.35
N ILE A 474 -20.41 2.86 -2.09
CA ILE A 474 -21.44 3.88 -2.36
C ILE A 474 -20.87 4.89 -3.36
N PRO A 475 -21.54 5.18 -4.49
CA PRO A 475 -21.08 6.20 -5.42
C PRO A 475 -20.90 7.57 -4.72
N VAL A 476 -19.79 8.26 -4.95
CA VAL A 476 -19.53 9.58 -4.34
C VAL A 476 -20.64 10.58 -4.68
N LYS A 477 -21.23 10.51 -5.88
CA LYS A 477 -22.43 11.28 -6.26
C LYS A 477 -23.58 11.15 -5.26
N GLN A 478 -23.80 9.93 -4.77
CA GLN A 478 -24.85 9.64 -3.78
C GLN A 478 -24.48 10.21 -2.41
N ILE A 479 -23.22 10.09 -1.99
CA ILE A 479 -22.74 10.69 -0.73
C ILE A 479 -22.85 12.23 -0.79
N LEU A 480 -22.45 12.87 -1.90
CA LEU A 480 -22.58 14.32 -2.10
C LEU A 480 -24.04 14.77 -2.09
N LYS A 481 -24.94 14.06 -2.77
CA LYS A 481 -26.39 14.34 -2.74
C LYS A 481 -26.96 14.28 -1.31
N LEU A 482 -26.45 13.38 -0.47
CA LEU A 482 -26.86 13.24 0.93
C LEU A 482 -26.22 14.27 1.88
N ASN A 483 -25.20 15.00 1.42
CA ASN A 483 -24.46 15.99 2.20
C ASN A 483 -24.21 17.26 1.35
N PRO A 484 -25.26 18.04 1.03
CA PRO A 484 -25.16 19.19 0.12
C PRO A 484 -24.23 20.32 0.62
N THR A 485 -23.83 20.29 1.90
CA THR A 485 -22.84 21.21 2.48
C THR A 485 -21.39 20.85 2.12
N LEU A 486 -21.11 19.66 1.60
CA LEU A 486 -19.78 19.22 1.15
C LEU A 486 -19.45 19.79 -0.24
N LYS A 487 -19.25 21.11 -0.32
CA LYS A 487 -18.75 21.75 -1.54
C LYS A 487 -17.41 21.09 -1.96
N ASN A 488 -17.34 20.71 -3.24
CA ASN A 488 -16.19 20.09 -3.90
C ASN A 488 -15.69 18.77 -3.24
N GLY A 489 -16.53 18.10 -2.44
CA GLY A 489 -16.22 16.79 -1.84
C GLY A 489 -15.09 16.78 -0.81
N LYS A 490 -14.63 17.95 -0.35
CA LYS A 490 -13.65 18.05 0.73
C LYS A 490 -14.30 17.66 2.06
N VAL A 491 -13.55 16.90 2.86
CA VAL A 491 -13.96 16.43 4.19
C VAL A 491 -12.83 16.61 5.19
N ILE A 492 -13.15 16.90 6.45
CA ILE A 492 -12.18 17.04 7.54
C ILE A 492 -12.28 15.87 8.52
N THR A 493 -11.16 15.52 9.16
CA THR A 493 -11.15 14.48 10.21
C THR A 493 -12.10 14.83 11.34
N GLY A 494 -12.89 13.84 11.79
CA GLY A 494 -13.96 14.01 12.77
C GLY A 494 -15.29 14.48 12.18
N GLN A 495 -15.34 14.93 10.92
CA GLN A 495 -16.60 15.30 10.27
C GLN A 495 -17.50 14.07 10.10
N LYS A 496 -18.80 14.26 10.39
CA LYS A 496 -19.81 13.23 10.23
C LYS A 496 -20.56 13.44 8.92
N ILE A 497 -20.51 12.46 8.02
CA ILE A 497 -21.16 12.50 6.70
C ILE A 497 -22.22 11.40 6.59
N LYS A 498 -23.34 11.70 5.95
CA LYS A 498 -24.49 10.82 5.73
C LYS A 498 -24.25 9.90 4.54
N LEU A 499 -24.49 8.59 4.69
CA LEU A 499 -24.18 7.61 3.64
C LEU A 499 -25.41 6.97 3.00
N ARG A 500 -26.56 7.01 3.67
CA ARG A 500 -27.86 6.63 3.11
C ARG A 500 -28.97 7.53 3.63
N GLU A 501 -30.16 7.41 3.06
CA GLU A 501 -31.38 7.97 3.63
C GLU A 501 -31.79 7.15 4.88
N LYS A 502 -32.70 7.70 5.70
CA LYS A 502 -33.08 7.09 6.98
C LYS A 502 -33.81 5.78 6.77
#